data_AF-A0A7S3UXH4-F1
#
_entry.id   AF-A0A7S3UXH4-F1
#
_cell.length_a   1.000
_cell.length_b   1.000
_cell.length_c   1.000
_cell.angle_alpha   90.00
_cell.angle_beta   90.00
_cell.angle_gamma   90.00
#
_symmetry.space_group_name_H-M   'P 1'
#
loop_
_entity.id
_entity.type
_entity.pdbx_description
1 polymer ?
#
loop_
_entity_poly.entity_id
_entity_poly.type
_entity_poly.pdbx_seq_one_letter_code
_entity_poly.pdbx_strand_id
1 'polypeptide(L)'
;MPVGALKGSLSPLFLLRVPWFFPTRVAENWRPQREANTLANKFARVRQEGGQNVVASDRLLVAHKRESRYDPLSSCLVDFKGRARQASVKNYQLVRSWPTDRNMQRQFFSPGGEGAGETDDEEAARPVLLQMGKFGKDCFNMDYQWPLTMLQAFGICLSRFDTKLYY
;
A
#
# COMPACT_ATOMS: atom_id res chain seq x y z
N MET A 1 -23.12 -18.21 7.32
CA MET A 1 -22.65 -16.82 7.23
C MET A 1 -21.23 -16.77 7.82
N PRO A 2 -20.14 -17.00 7.07
CA PRO A 2 -18.83 -16.97 7.67
C PRO A 2 -18.37 -15.52 7.80
N VAL A 3 -18.08 -15.16 9.05
CA VAL A 3 -17.35 -13.98 9.49
C VAL A 3 -15.98 -14.00 8.79
N GLY A 4 -15.69 -12.96 8.01
CA GLY A 4 -14.40 -12.72 7.36
C GLY A 4 -13.33 -12.43 8.39
N ALA A 5 -12.88 -13.47 9.09
CA ALA A 5 -11.61 -13.44 9.80
C ALA A 5 -10.52 -13.29 8.74
N LEU A 6 -9.84 -12.14 8.75
CA LEU A 6 -8.56 -11.92 8.08
C LEU A 6 -7.58 -13.03 8.50
N LYS A 7 -7.60 -14.14 7.77
CA LYS A 7 -6.57 -15.19 7.84
C LYS A 7 -5.28 -14.57 7.33
N GLY A 8 -4.47 -14.08 8.26
CA GLY A 8 -3.07 -14.45 8.45
C GLY A 8 -2.13 -14.59 7.24
N SER A 9 -2.39 -13.94 6.10
CA SER A 9 -1.40 -13.76 5.06
C SER A 9 -0.68 -12.44 5.32
N LEU A 10 0.62 -12.51 5.61
CA LEU A 10 1.51 -11.36 5.72
C LEU A 10 1.69 -10.73 4.32
N SER A 11 0.65 -10.10 3.78
CA SER A 11 0.81 -9.24 2.60
C SER A 11 1.84 -8.17 2.98
N PRO A 12 2.91 -7.99 2.19
CA PRO A 12 3.94 -7.00 2.52
C PRO A 12 3.27 -5.64 2.62
N LEU A 13 3.27 -5.10 3.83
CA LEU A 13 2.86 -3.73 4.10
C LEU A 13 4.04 -2.85 3.69
N PHE A 14 3.77 -1.95 2.76
CA PHE A 14 4.73 -0.96 2.33
C PHE A 14 4.50 0.32 3.10
N LEU A 15 5.59 0.84 3.63
CA LEU A 15 5.58 2.01 4.45
C LEU A 15 6.10 3.20 3.67
N LEU A 16 5.29 4.25 3.57
CA LEU A 16 5.61 5.39 2.76
C LEU A 16 5.48 6.65 3.56
N ARG A 17 6.54 7.45 3.54
CA ARG A 17 6.46 8.84 3.96
C ARG A 17 5.96 9.65 2.77
N VAL A 18 4.89 10.40 2.94
CA VAL A 18 4.47 11.37 1.94
C VAL A 18 4.87 12.75 2.46
N PRO A 19 5.87 13.43 1.86
CA PRO A 19 6.24 14.77 2.29
C PRO A 19 5.12 15.78 2.04
N TRP A 20 4.35 15.63 0.96
CA TRP A 20 3.49 16.69 0.41
C TRP A 20 1.99 16.57 0.76
N PHE A 21 1.63 15.78 1.78
CA PHE A 21 0.22 15.46 2.09
C PHE A 21 -0.56 16.62 2.74
N PHE A 22 0.06 17.76 3.05
CA PHE A 22 -0.58 18.86 3.78
C PHE A 22 -0.36 20.23 3.11
N PRO A 23 -1.42 20.87 2.56
CA PRO A 23 -1.33 22.22 1.98
C PRO A 23 -0.89 23.30 2.98
N THR A 24 -0.96 23.01 4.28
CA THR A 24 -0.75 23.99 5.35
C THR A 24 0.46 23.72 6.24
N ARG A 25 1.20 22.62 6.04
CA ARG A 25 2.35 22.29 6.91
C ARG A 25 3.53 21.83 6.08
N VAL A 26 4.63 22.56 6.22
CA VAL A 26 5.93 22.26 5.62
C VAL A 26 6.21 20.77 5.79
N ALA A 27 6.43 20.10 4.67
CA ALA A 27 6.87 18.72 4.61
C ALA A 27 8.13 18.51 5.49
N GLU A 28 7.98 18.21 6.78
CA GLU A 28 9.14 18.04 7.65
C GLU A 28 9.95 16.85 7.17
N ASN A 29 11.19 17.11 6.77
CA ASN A 29 12.15 16.09 6.36
C ASN A 29 12.39 15.11 7.50
N TRP A 30 11.82 13.90 7.38
CA TRP A 30 12.09 12.80 8.29
C TRP A 30 13.56 12.43 8.24
N ARG A 31 14.25 12.76 9.33
CA ARG A 31 15.68 12.53 9.52
C ARG A 31 15.85 11.93 10.91
N PRO A 32 15.71 10.60 11.05
CA PRO A 32 15.73 9.96 12.35
C PRO A 32 17.12 10.13 12.97
N GLN A 33 17.19 10.79 14.11
CA GLN A 33 18.44 10.98 14.86
C GLN A 33 18.77 9.80 15.79
N ARG A 34 17.80 8.88 15.98
CA ARG A 34 17.90 7.71 16.86
C ARG A 34 17.20 6.54 16.19
N GLU A 35 17.66 5.32 16.45
CA GLU A 35 17.05 4.09 15.90
C GLU A 35 15.57 3.96 16.27
N ALA A 36 15.19 4.33 17.49
CA ALA A 36 13.79 4.35 17.95
C ALA A 36 12.87 5.23 17.08
N ASN A 37 13.43 6.19 16.34
CA ASN A 37 12.69 7.12 15.48
C ASN A 37 12.69 6.70 14.01
N THR A 38 13.15 5.50 13.65
CA THR A 38 13.05 5.00 12.27
C THR A 38 11.59 4.86 11.82
N LEU A 39 11.37 4.91 10.50
CA LEU A 39 10.05 4.64 9.94
C LEU A 39 9.57 3.23 10.32
N ALA A 40 10.45 2.24 10.30
CA ALA A 40 10.15 0.86 10.69
C ALA A 40 9.59 0.77 12.12
N ASN A 41 10.23 1.43 13.09
CA ASN A 41 9.77 1.41 14.49
C ASN A 41 8.44 2.15 14.68
N LYS A 42 8.24 3.28 13.98
CA LYS A 42 6.95 3.99 14.04
C LYS A 42 5.84 3.15 13.41
N PHE A 43 6.12 2.48 12.30
CA PHE A 43 5.17 1.59 11.66
C PHE A 43 4.82 0.37 12.51
N ALA A 44 5.81 -0.23 13.20
CA ALA A 44 5.57 -1.33 14.11
C ALA A 44 4.55 -0.93 15.20
N ARG A 45 4.67 0.29 15.75
CA ARG A 45 3.71 0.84 16.72
C ARG A 45 2.31 1.04 16.11
N VAL A 46 2.22 1.71 14.96
CA VAL A 46 0.95 1.91 14.25
C VAL A 46 0.25 0.59 13.95
N ARG A 47 1.02 -0.44 13.56
CA ARG A 47 0.50 -1.79 13.31
C ARG A 47 0.04 -2.49 14.59
N GLN A 48 0.79 -2.34 15.69
CA GLN A 48 0.42 -2.92 16.99
C GLN A 48 -0.87 -2.29 17.53
N GLU A 49 -1.05 -0.99 17.34
CA GLU A 49 -2.24 -0.25 17.73
C GLU A 49 -3.42 -0.46 16.77
N GLY A 50 -3.18 -1.05 15.59
CA GLY A 50 -4.19 -1.21 14.55
C GLY A 50 -4.69 0.10 13.94
N GLY A 51 -3.88 1.15 14.00
CA GLY A 51 -4.23 2.51 13.62
C GLY A 51 -3.71 2.96 12.26
N GLN A 52 -3.61 2.06 11.29
CA GLN A 52 -3.10 2.37 9.95
C GLN A 52 -3.88 3.54 9.34
N ASN A 53 -3.16 4.59 8.91
CA ASN A 53 -3.75 5.82 8.34
C ASN A 53 -4.75 6.56 9.25
N VAL A 54 -4.67 6.33 10.56
CA VAL A 54 -5.35 7.13 11.60
C VAL A 54 -4.32 7.66 12.59
N VAL A 55 -3.46 6.78 13.09
CA VAL A 55 -2.33 7.15 13.95
C VAL A 55 -1.18 7.64 13.08
N ALA A 56 -0.71 8.86 13.37
CA ALA A 56 0.37 9.52 12.61
C ALA A 56 0.10 9.60 11.10
N SER A 57 -1.17 9.67 10.68
CA SER A 57 -1.57 9.85 9.28
C SER A 57 -1.01 11.14 8.68
N ASP A 58 -0.63 12.09 9.54
CA ASP A 58 0.08 13.33 9.18
C ASP A 58 1.51 13.13 8.66
N ARG A 59 2.09 11.95 8.89
CA ARG A 59 3.51 11.67 8.62
C ARG A 59 3.73 10.37 7.87
N LEU A 60 2.74 9.48 7.91
CA LEU A 60 2.88 8.09 7.51
C LEU A 60 1.68 7.64 6.69
N LEU A 61 1.95 7.24 5.45
CA LEU A 61 1.03 6.48 4.65
C LEU A 61 1.36 5.00 4.83
N VAL A 62 0.38 4.25 5.30
CA VAL A 62 0.45 2.80 5.39
C VAL A 62 -0.30 2.21 4.20
N ALA A 63 0.40 1.39 3.41
CA ALA A 63 -0.15 0.74 2.24
C ALA A 63 0.16 -0.76 2.27
N HIS A 64 -0.61 -1.56 1.53
CA HIS A 64 -0.40 -2.99 1.42
C HIS A 64 -0.57 -3.47 -0.02
N LYS A 65 0.05 -4.61 -0.32
CA LYS A 65 -0.21 -5.32 -1.57
C LYS A 65 -1.70 -5.70 -1.63
N ARG A 66 -2.37 -5.30 -2.70
CA ARG A 66 -3.70 -5.77 -3.05
C ARG A 66 -3.62 -7.22 -3.49
N GLU A 67 -4.47 -8.07 -2.93
CA GLU A 67 -4.62 -9.43 -3.42
C GLU A 67 -5.47 -9.43 -4.69
N SER A 68 -5.05 -10.20 -5.68
CA SER A 68 -5.83 -10.40 -6.91
C SER A 68 -6.84 -11.51 -6.68
N ARG A 69 -8.04 -11.33 -7.25
CA ARG A 69 -9.11 -12.34 -7.27
C ARG A 69 -9.00 -13.28 -8.45
N TYR A 70 -8.18 -12.92 -9.43
CA TYR A 70 -8.02 -13.63 -10.68
C TYR A 70 -6.75 -14.48 -10.63
N ASP A 71 -6.72 -15.53 -11.44
CA ASP A 71 -5.48 -16.27 -11.67
C ASP A 71 -4.40 -15.37 -12.31
N PRO A 72 -3.13 -15.77 -12.31
CA PRO A 72 -2.04 -14.93 -12.81
C PRO A 72 -2.18 -14.43 -14.25
N LEU A 73 -2.88 -15.15 -15.14
CA LEU A 73 -3.08 -14.72 -16.52
C LEU A 73 -4.29 -13.77 -16.62
N SER A 74 -5.41 -14.15 -16.01
CA SER A 74 -6.62 -13.32 -16.00
C SER A 74 -6.40 -11.98 -15.29
N SER A 75 -5.64 -11.97 -14.19
CA SER A 75 -5.27 -10.75 -13.48
C SER A 75 -4.50 -9.77 -14.36
N CYS A 76 -3.58 -10.24 -15.22
CA CYS A 76 -2.83 -9.37 -16.13
C CYS A 76 -3.75 -8.55 -17.06
N LEU A 77 -4.84 -9.15 -17.52
CA LEU A 77 -5.79 -8.49 -18.42
C LEU A 77 -6.77 -7.60 -17.63
N VAL A 78 -7.33 -8.11 -16.54
CA VAL A 78 -8.42 -7.44 -15.81
C VAL A 78 -7.88 -6.42 -14.80
N ASP A 79 -7.10 -6.86 -13.82
CA ASP A 79 -6.65 -6.00 -12.73
C ASP A 79 -5.66 -4.94 -13.20
N PHE A 80 -4.73 -5.34 -14.08
CA PHE A 80 -3.66 -4.46 -14.56
C PHE A 80 -4.08 -3.62 -15.77
N LYS A 81 -5.32 -3.77 -16.27
CA LYS A 81 -5.87 -2.96 -17.38
C LYS A 81 -4.93 -2.92 -18.60
N GLY A 82 -4.33 -4.07 -18.94
CA GLY A 82 -3.36 -4.21 -20.04
C GLY A 82 -1.95 -3.67 -19.77
N ARG A 83 -1.66 -3.17 -18.56
CA ARG A 83 -0.32 -2.74 -18.13
C ARG A 83 0.57 -3.93 -17.76
N ALA A 84 0.00 -5.11 -17.56
CA ALA A 84 0.71 -6.38 -17.53
C ALA A 84 0.26 -7.24 -18.71
N ARG A 85 1.19 -7.96 -19.33
CA ARG A 85 0.92 -8.91 -20.43
C ARG A 85 1.44 -10.32 -20.15
N GLN A 86 2.23 -10.48 -19.09
CA GLN A 86 2.80 -11.77 -18.69
C GLN A 86 2.59 -11.99 -17.19
N ALA A 87 2.28 -13.22 -16.81
CA ALA A 87 2.24 -13.61 -15.42
C ALA A 87 3.62 -13.43 -14.76
N SER A 88 3.63 -12.88 -13.55
CA SER A 88 4.84 -12.74 -12.75
C SER A 88 4.49 -12.55 -11.28
N VAL A 89 5.31 -13.11 -10.39
CA VAL A 89 5.26 -12.83 -8.93
C VAL A 89 5.61 -11.37 -8.60
N LYS A 90 6.14 -10.64 -9.59
CA LYS A 90 6.44 -9.21 -9.53
C LYS A 90 5.27 -8.34 -9.99
N ASN A 91 4.17 -8.94 -10.46
CA ASN A 91 2.94 -8.20 -10.73
C ASN A 91 2.26 -7.92 -9.39
N TYR A 92 2.12 -6.65 -9.02
CA TYR A 92 1.37 -6.27 -7.83
C TYR A 92 0.79 -4.87 -7.96
N GLN A 93 -0.24 -4.63 -7.17
CA GLN A 93 -0.82 -3.32 -6.94
C GLN A 93 -0.70 -2.99 -5.46
N LEU A 94 -0.46 -1.74 -5.16
CA LEU A 94 -0.37 -1.18 -3.82
C LEU A 94 -1.57 -0.29 -3.58
N VAL A 95 -2.28 -0.54 -2.48
CA VAL A 95 -3.42 0.26 -2.05
C VAL A 95 -3.25 0.71 -0.61
N ARG A 96 -3.91 1.80 -0.24
CA ARG A 96 -3.93 2.30 1.14
C ARG A 96 -4.50 1.23 2.08
N SER A 97 -3.87 1.03 3.23
CA SER A 97 -4.37 0.12 4.27
C SER A 97 -5.46 0.78 5.12
N TRP A 98 -6.41 -0.01 5.61
CA TRP A 98 -7.37 0.46 6.60
C TRP A 98 -6.89 0.15 8.02
N PRO A 99 -7.36 0.91 9.02
CA PRO A 99 -7.15 0.54 10.42
C PRO A 99 -7.70 -0.86 10.68
N THR A 100 -7.03 -1.63 11.52
CA THR A 100 -7.56 -2.92 12.01
C THR A 100 -8.31 -2.75 13.34
N ASP A 101 -8.08 -1.65 14.07
CA ASP A 101 -8.87 -1.33 15.26
C ASP A 101 -10.28 -0.82 14.88
N ARG A 102 -11.30 -1.37 15.53
CA ARG A 102 -12.72 -1.12 15.20
C ARG A 102 -13.15 0.34 15.46
N ASN A 103 -12.59 0.99 16.48
CA ASN A 103 -12.91 2.38 16.78
C ASN A 103 -12.25 3.30 15.75
N MET A 104 -11.00 3.00 15.39
CA MET A 104 -10.25 3.76 14.39
C MET A 104 -10.81 3.56 12.98
N GLN A 105 -11.37 2.40 12.64
CA GLN A 105 -12.11 2.20 11.39
C GLN A 105 -13.28 3.17 11.26
N ARG A 106 -14.09 3.34 12.33
CA ARG A 106 -15.21 4.29 12.32
C ARG A 106 -14.74 5.71 12.06
N GLN A 107 -13.60 6.11 12.64
CA GLN A 107 -13.00 7.41 12.38
C GLN A 107 -12.50 7.54 10.93
N PHE A 108 -11.83 6.50 10.43
CA PHE A 108 -11.25 6.50 9.09
C PHE A 108 -12.30 6.65 7.97
N PHE A 109 -13.44 5.98 8.11
CA PHE A 109 -14.56 6.04 7.16
C PHE A 109 -15.56 7.17 7.47
N SER A 110 -15.37 7.93 8.54
CA SER A 110 -16.26 9.06 8.87
C SER A 110 -16.18 10.17 7.80
N PRO A 111 -17.22 11.01 7.63
CA PRO A 111 -17.14 12.16 6.74
C PRO A 111 -15.95 13.07 7.10
N GLY A 112 -15.05 13.30 6.14
CA GLY A 112 -13.81 14.07 6.36
C GLY A 112 -12.63 13.25 6.89
N GLY A 113 -12.81 11.95 7.14
CA GLY A 113 -11.73 11.00 7.39
C GLY A 113 -10.94 10.68 6.12
N GLU A 114 -9.74 10.13 6.29
CA GLU A 114 -8.82 9.78 5.19
C GLU A 114 -9.40 8.77 4.17
N GLY A 115 -10.35 7.94 4.60
CA GLY A 115 -11.08 7.00 3.77
C GLY A 115 -12.54 7.37 3.60
N ALA A 116 -12.92 8.64 3.74
CA ALA A 116 -14.28 9.07 3.50
C ALA A 116 -14.74 8.68 2.08
N GLY A 117 -15.82 7.90 1.99
CA GLY A 117 -16.34 7.38 0.72
C GLY A 117 -15.65 6.11 0.22
N GLU A 118 -14.61 5.62 0.90
CA GLU A 118 -14.11 4.26 0.71
C GLU A 118 -15.04 3.28 1.46
N THR A 119 -15.18 2.05 0.94
CA THR A 119 -15.93 0.97 1.58
C THR A 119 -15.00 -0.20 1.86
N ASP A 120 -15.29 -0.97 2.92
CA ASP A 120 -14.57 -2.22 3.24
C ASP A 120 -14.84 -3.35 2.23
N ASP A 121 -15.56 -3.04 1.16
CA ASP A 121 -15.85 -3.99 0.09
C ASP A 121 -14.58 -4.19 -0.75
N GLU A 122 -14.07 -5.41 -0.74
CA GLU A 122 -12.94 -5.80 -1.57
C GLU A 122 -13.23 -5.67 -3.08
N GLU A 123 -14.50 -5.58 -3.50
CA GLU A 123 -14.93 -5.31 -4.89
C GLU A 123 -14.94 -3.84 -5.24
N ALA A 124 -15.00 -2.96 -4.23
CA ALA A 124 -15.03 -1.53 -4.49
C ALA A 124 -13.72 -1.08 -5.14
N ALA A 125 -13.85 -0.16 -6.09
CA ALA A 125 -12.71 0.42 -6.78
C ALA A 125 -11.86 1.24 -5.81
N ARG A 126 -10.81 0.63 -5.26
CA ARG A 126 -9.83 1.32 -4.41
C ARG A 126 -8.80 2.06 -5.26
N PRO A 127 -8.41 3.29 -4.88
CA PRO A 127 -7.31 3.98 -5.52
C PRO A 127 -6.03 3.15 -5.46
N VAL A 128 -5.47 2.83 -6.64
CA VAL A 128 -4.20 2.12 -6.77
C VAL A 128 -3.08 3.15 -6.70
N LEU A 129 -2.31 3.12 -5.62
CA LEU A 129 -1.20 4.04 -5.37
C LEU A 129 -0.01 3.74 -6.27
N LEU A 130 0.28 2.45 -6.45
CA LEU A 130 1.36 1.95 -7.29
C LEU A 130 0.92 0.64 -7.94
N GLN A 131 1.22 0.45 -9.22
CA GLN A 131 1.03 -0.78 -9.94
C GLN A 131 2.31 -1.11 -10.70
N MET A 132 2.80 -2.33 -10.55
CA MET A 132 3.92 -2.86 -11.32
C MET A 132 3.46 -4.10 -12.08
N GLY A 133 3.65 -4.11 -13.40
CA GLY A 133 3.17 -5.20 -14.27
C GLY A 133 4.21 -5.62 -15.30
N LYS A 134 4.45 -6.93 -15.44
CA LYS A 134 5.38 -7.48 -16.43
C LYS A 134 4.79 -7.33 -17.84
N PHE A 135 5.54 -6.67 -18.71
CA PHE A 135 5.12 -6.41 -20.09
C PHE A 135 5.91 -7.25 -21.10
N GLY A 136 7.21 -7.43 -20.87
CA GLY A 136 8.11 -8.23 -21.71
C GLY A 136 9.12 -9.01 -20.88
N LYS A 137 10.11 -9.65 -21.53
CA LYS A 137 11.10 -10.52 -20.87
C LYS A 137 11.75 -9.86 -19.65
N ASP A 138 12.26 -8.65 -19.85
CA ASP A 138 12.99 -7.83 -18.87
C ASP A 138 12.40 -6.41 -18.76
N CYS A 139 11.09 -6.27 -19.04
CA CYS A 139 10.40 -4.99 -19.09
C CYS A 139 9.15 -5.02 -18.23
N PHE A 140 9.02 -4.01 -17.35
CA PHE A 140 7.89 -3.83 -16.44
C PHE A 140 7.35 -2.41 -16.58
N ASN A 141 6.03 -2.30 -16.65
CA ASN A 141 5.36 -1.02 -16.50
C ASN A 141 5.26 -0.68 -15.01
N MET A 142 5.51 0.58 -14.68
CA MET A 142 5.34 1.14 -13.33
C MET A 142 4.42 2.34 -13.42
N ASP A 143 3.22 2.20 -12.86
CA ASP A 143 2.22 3.26 -12.77
C ASP A 143 2.10 3.68 -11.31
N TYR A 144 2.29 4.95 -10.99
CA TYR A 144 2.13 5.45 -9.64
C TYR A 144 1.27 6.71 -9.65
N GLN A 145 0.58 6.92 -8.54
CA GLN A 145 -0.28 8.07 -8.34
C GLN A 145 0.17 8.84 -7.12
N TRP A 146 -0.28 10.09 -7.04
CA TRP A 146 -0.20 10.83 -5.79
C TRP A 146 -0.77 9.95 -4.66
N PRO A 147 -0.12 9.87 -3.50
CA PRO A 147 0.94 10.77 -3.02
C PRO A 147 2.39 10.30 -3.25
N LEU A 148 2.60 9.24 -4.04
CA LEU A 148 3.95 8.72 -4.28
C LEU A 148 4.74 9.64 -5.22
N THR A 149 6.01 9.83 -4.88
CA THR A 149 7.00 10.34 -5.84
C THR A 149 7.55 9.22 -6.70
N MET A 150 8.09 9.56 -7.88
CA MET A 150 8.75 8.61 -8.76
C MET A 150 9.84 7.80 -8.03
N LEU A 151 10.70 8.48 -7.26
CA LEU A 151 11.79 7.82 -6.53
C LEU A 151 11.28 6.80 -5.50
N GLN A 152 10.21 7.14 -4.79
CA GLN A 152 9.59 6.22 -3.83
C GLN A 152 8.98 5.03 -4.54
N ALA A 153 8.16 5.27 -5.57
CA ALA A 153 7.56 4.22 -6.38
C ALA A 153 8.62 3.27 -6.95
N PHE A 154 9.72 3.82 -7.47
CA PHE A 154 10.83 3.05 -8.02
C PHE A 154 11.54 2.21 -6.95
N GLY A 155 11.83 2.78 -5.78
CA GLY A 155 12.44 2.05 -4.67
C GLY A 155 11.57 0.87 -4.18
N ILE A 156 10.25 1.06 -4.12
CA ILE A 156 9.30 -0.02 -3.80
C ILE A 156 9.32 -1.12 -4.86
N CYS A 157 9.34 -0.76 -6.15
CA CYS A 157 9.43 -1.72 -7.24
C CYS A 157 10.73 -2.53 -7.18
N LEU A 158 11.86 -1.89 -6.90
CA LEU A 158 13.15 -2.58 -6.75
C LEU A 158 13.15 -3.59 -5.60
N SER A 159 12.50 -3.27 -4.47
CA SER A 159 12.44 -4.19 -3.33
C SER A 159 11.70 -5.50 -3.64
N ARG A 160 10.93 -5.57 -4.73
CA ARG A 160 10.29 -6.80 -5.22
C ARG A 160 11.21 -7.70 -6.02
N PHE A 161 12.34 -7.20 -6.52
CA PHE A 161 13.33 -8.04 -7.19
C PHE A 161 14.24 -8.76 -6.18
N ASP A 162 14.42 -8.18 -4.99
CA ASP A 162 15.31 -8.68 -3.94
C ASP A 162 14.65 -9.73 -3.02
N THR A 163 13.40 -10.15 -3.30
CA THR A 163 12.82 -11.27 -2.54
C THR A 163 13.54 -12.55 -2.92
N LYS A 164 14.50 -12.97 -2.09
CA LYS A 164 15.11 -14.30 -2.12
C LYS A 164 13.98 -15.34 -2.11
N LEU A 165 13.68 -15.88 -3.29
CA LEU A 165 13.06 -17.19 -3.43
C LEU A 165 14.13 -18.18 -2.96
N TYR A 166 14.10 -18.54 -1.68
CA TYR A 166 14.80 -19.73 -1.23
C TYR A 166 14.12 -20.91 -1.96
N TYR A 167 14.87 -21.52 -2.87
CA TYR A 167 14.52 -22.79 -3.50
C TYR A 167 14.69 -23.93 -2.50
#